data_AF-A0A0B7AN83-F1
#
_entry.id   AF-A0A0B7AN83-F1
#
_cell.length_a   1.000
_cell.length_b   1.000
_cell.length_c   1.000
_cell.angle_alpha   90.00
_cell.angle_beta   90.00
_cell.angle_gamma   90.00
#
_symmetry.space_group_name_H-M   'P 1'
#
loop_
_entity.id
_entity.type
_entity.pdbx_description
1 polymer ?
#
loop_
_entity_poly.entity_id
_entity_poly.type
_entity_poly.pdbx_seq_one_letter_code
_entity_poly.pdbx_strand_id
1 'polypeptide(L)'
;EGYDSVDSPKAVTSLKYMLLCKIMLNSSDDVQAIVSGKLALKYSGPEVEAMKSIAQASHKRSLADFQKTLVTYKSQLEDDPIIESHLKTLYDKLLEQNLCRIIEPFSKVQVRHIADLIKQPLASVEKKLSQMILDKKFHGILDQGAGVLIVFEETVSDKTYPNALETIHNMGKVVDALYHKTKQLT
;
A
#
# COMPACT_ATOMS: atom_id res chain seq x y z
N GLU A 1 -28.65 6.96 8.97
CA GLU A 1 -29.88 7.46 9.64
C GLU A 1 -31.08 7.45 8.70
N GLY A 2 -31.04 8.07 7.52
CA GLY A 2 -32.18 8.06 6.58
C GLY A 2 -32.69 6.66 6.16
N TYR A 3 -31.80 5.67 5.98
CA TYR A 3 -32.20 4.30 5.62
C TYR A 3 -32.75 3.47 6.77
N ASP A 4 -32.43 3.83 8.02
CA ASP A 4 -32.91 3.14 9.23
C ASP A 4 -34.36 3.53 9.53
N SER A 5 -34.71 4.81 9.30
CA SER A 5 -36.08 5.33 9.46
C SER A 5 -37.11 4.71 8.50
N VAL A 6 -36.64 4.10 7.40
CA VAL A 6 -37.49 3.47 6.37
C VAL A 6 -37.37 1.95 6.34
N ASP A 7 -36.66 1.35 7.31
CA ASP A 7 -36.40 -0.10 7.45
C ASP A 7 -36.03 -0.79 6.12
N SER A 8 -35.24 -0.08 5.30
CA SER A 8 -34.92 -0.55 3.95
C SER A 8 -33.87 -1.64 4.02
N PRO A 9 -33.97 -2.71 3.20
CA PRO A 9 -32.91 -3.72 3.09
C PRO A 9 -31.56 -3.12 2.65
N LYS A 10 -31.56 -1.91 2.07
CA LYS A 10 -30.35 -1.15 1.72
C LYS A 10 -29.57 -0.61 2.94
N ALA A 11 -30.16 -0.64 4.13
CA ALA A 11 -29.47 -0.21 5.36
C ALA A 11 -28.28 -1.13 5.67
N VAL A 12 -28.41 -2.44 5.47
CA VAL A 12 -27.34 -3.42 5.69
C VAL A 12 -26.18 -3.20 4.72
N THR A 13 -26.49 -3.03 3.41
CA THR A 13 -25.48 -2.74 2.39
C THR A 13 -24.78 -1.40 2.64
N SER A 14 -25.52 -0.38 3.09
CA SER A 14 -24.95 0.93 3.44
C SER A 14 -24.01 0.84 4.64
N LEU A 15 -24.38 0.05 5.66
CA LEU A 15 -23.53 -0.23 6.81
C LEU A 15 -22.25 -0.95 6.37
N LYS A 16 -22.36 -1.94 5.49
CA LYS A 16 -21.21 -2.68 4.91
C LYS A 16 -20.21 -1.74 4.23
N TYR A 17 -20.67 -0.83 3.37
CA TYR A 17 -19.80 0.15 2.72
C TYR A 17 -19.21 1.17 3.70
N MET A 18 -19.99 1.61 4.70
CA MET A 18 -19.49 2.51 5.73
C MET A 18 -18.34 1.86 6.53
N LEU A 19 -18.49 0.60 6.92
CA LEU A 19 -17.44 -0.16 7.60
C LEU A 19 -16.22 -0.35 6.70
N LEU A 20 -16.41 -0.70 5.43
CA LEU A 20 -15.31 -0.82 4.45
C LEU A 20 -14.54 0.50 4.32
N CYS A 21 -15.22 1.64 4.19
CA CYS A 21 -14.57 2.95 4.12
C CYS A 21 -13.72 3.23 5.37
N LYS A 22 -14.23 2.89 6.56
CA LYS A 22 -13.48 3.04 7.81
C LYS A 22 -12.24 2.15 7.87
N ILE A 23 -12.31 0.93 7.35
CA ILE A 23 -11.16 0.04 7.19
C ILE A 23 -10.15 0.63 6.20
N MET A 24 -10.60 1.16 5.05
CA MET A 24 -9.72 1.78 4.05
C MET A 24 -8.98 3.03 4.58
N LEU A 25 -9.59 3.75 5.54
CA LEU A 25 -8.99 4.90 6.21
C LEU A 25 -8.00 4.52 7.32
N ASN A 26 -7.69 3.22 7.49
CA ASN A 26 -6.87 2.68 8.59
C ASN A 26 -7.45 2.94 9.99
N SER A 27 -8.75 3.26 10.10
CA SER A 27 -9.45 3.48 11.37
C SER A 27 -10.22 2.22 11.78
N SER A 28 -9.52 1.11 11.97
CA SER A 28 -10.12 -0.18 12.35
C SER A 28 -10.78 -0.18 13.74
N ASP A 29 -10.37 0.74 14.61
CA ASP A 29 -10.93 0.89 15.97
C ASP A 29 -12.35 1.46 15.93
N ASP A 30 -12.58 2.42 15.03
CA ASP A 30 -13.92 2.98 14.78
C ASP A 30 -14.90 1.89 14.33
N VAL A 31 -14.44 0.88 13.58
CA VAL A 31 -15.29 -0.23 13.11
C VAL A 31 -15.85 -1.00 14.31
N GLN A 32 -15.02 -1.29 15.33
CA GLN A 32 -15.50 -1.99 16.53
C GLN A 32 -16.51 -1.15 17.31
N ALA A 33 -16.28 0.15 17.42
CA ALA A 33 -17.19 1.08 18.07
C ALA A 33 -18.53 1.19 17.32
N ILE A 34 -18.49 1.28 15.99
CA ILE A 34 -19.68 1.37 15.13
C ILE A 34 -20.51 0.09 15.21
N VAL A 35 -19.87 -1.09 15.13
CA VAL A 35 -20.56 -2.39 15.22
C VAL A 35 -21.19 -2.60 16.60
N SER A 36 -20.55 -2.08 17.66
CA SER A 36 -21.09 -2.15 19.03
C SER A 36 -22.19 -1.11 19.30
N GLY A 37 -22.43 -0.18 18.36
CA GLY A 37 -23.48 0.82 18.46
C GLY A 37 -24.88 0.22 18.36
N LYS A 38 -25.84 0.81 19.09
CA LYS A 38 -27.24 0.35 19.16
C LYS A 38 -27.92 0.16 17.80
N LEU A 39 -27.60 1.02 16.83
CA LEU A 39 -28.13 0.98 15.47
C LEU A 39 -27.54 -0.20 14.67
N ALA A 40 -26.25 -0.47 14.80
CA ALA A 40 -25.59 -1.57 14.08
C ALA A 40 -25.99 -2.94 14.65
N LEU A 41 -26.27 -3.03 15.96
CA LEU A 41 -26.76 -4.27 16.60
C LEU A 41 -28.09 -4.76 16.00
N LYS A 42 -28.97 -3.84 15.57
CA LYS A 42 -30.24 -4.19 14.90
C LYS A 42 -30.01 -4.88 13.54
N TYR A 43 -28.91 -4.54 12.86
CA TYR A 43 -28.52 -5.10 11.56
C TYR A 43 -27.37 -6.10 11.69
N SER A 44 -27.20 -6.72 12.85
CA SER A 44 -26.18 -7.72 13.07
C SER A 44 -26.44 -8.95 12.19
N GLY A 45 -25.40 -9.43 11.53
CA GLY A 45 -25.47 -10.57 10.63
C GLY A 45 -24.12 -10.95 10.03
N PRO A 46 -24.09 -11.95 9.15
CA PRO A 46 -22.85 -12.47 8.55
C PRO A 46 -22.03 -11.40 7.82
N GLU A 47 -22.69 -10.41 7.22
CA GLU A 47 -22.04 -9.31 6.50
C GLU A 47 -21.25 -8.38 7.44
N VAL A 48 -21.81 -8.08 8.62
CA VAL A 48 -21.19 -7.23 9.63
C VAL A 48 -20.06 -7.98 10.34
N GLU A 49 -20.24 -9.28 10.58
CA GLU A 49 -19.22 -10.13 11.17
C GLU A 49 -18.00 -10.29 10.26
N ALA A 50 -18.21 -10.48 8.95
CA ALA A 50 -17.14 -10.50 7.96
C ALA A 50 -16.31 -9.21 8.00
N MET A 51 -16.98 -8.04 8.00
CA MET A 51 -16.30 -6.74 8.08
C MET A 51 -15.55 -6.54 9.40
N LYS A 52 -16.10 -7.03 10.51
CA LYS A 52 -15.42 -7.02 11.82
C LYS A 52 -14.16 -7.87 11.81
N SER A 53 -14.22 -9.08 11.26
CA SER A 53 -13.05 -9.96 11.13
C SER A 53 -11.97 -9.35 10.23
N ILE A 54 -12.35 -8.73 9.10
CA ILE A 54 -11.42 -8.00 8.23
C ILE A 54 -10.76 -6.84 8.98
N ALA A 55 -11.55 -6.04 9.70
CA ALA A 55 -11.02 -4.91 10.48
C ALA A 55 -10.04 -5.37 11.56
N GLN A 56 -10.32 -6.49 12.25
CA GLN A 56 -9.42 -7.08 13.24
C GLN A 56 -8.13 -7.60 12.60
N ALA A 57 -8.22 -8.27 11.44
CA ALA A 57 -7.04 -8.74 10.71
C ALA A 57 -6.17 -7.56 10.24
N SER A 58 -6.80 -6.49 9.75
CA SER A 58 -6.13 -5.24 9.36
C SER A 58 -5.45 -4.57 10.55
N HIS A 59 -6.13 -4.46 11.70
CA HIS A 59 -5.57 -3.89 12.92
C HIS A 59 -4.35 -4.69 13.41
N LYS A 60 -4.45 -6.02 13.44
CA LYS A 60 -3.34 -6.91 13.83
C LYS A 60 -2.24 -7.01 12.77
N ARG A 61 -2.46 -6.45 11.57
CA ARG A 61 -1.61 -6.56 10.38
C ARG A 61 -1.31 -8.02 9.98
N SER A 62 -2.23 -8.92 10.28
CA SER A 62 -2.06 -10.36 10.06
C SER A 62 -2.61 -10.75 8.69
N LEU A 63 -1.71 -10.99 7.73
CA LEU A 63 -2.06 -11.50 6.39
C LEU A 63 -2.76 -12.86 6.47
N ALA A 64 -2.33 -13.72 7.39
CA ALA A 64 -2.91 -15.06 7.56
C ALA A 64 -4.38 -14.98 8.02
N ASP A 65 -4.68 -14.11 8.99
CA ASP A 65 -6.07 -13.91 9.45
C ASP A 65 -6.93 -13.27 8.36
N PHE A 66 -6.35 -12.36 7.58
CA PHE A 66 -7.03 -11.74 6.45
C PHE A 66 -7.43 -12.77 5.38
N GLN A 67 -6.49 -13.64 4.96
CA GLN A 67 -6.76 -14.72 4.02
C GLN A 67 -7.78 -15.73 4.56
N LYS A 68 -7.68 -16.10 5.83
CA LYS A 68 -8.66 -16.99 6.48
C LYS A 68 -10.07 -16.37 6.44
N THR A 69 -10.16 -15.07 6.69
CA THR A 69 -11.44 -14.33 6.66
C THR A 69 -12.04 -14.28 5.26
N LEU A 70 -11.23 -14.04 4.22
CA LEU A 70 -11.67 -14.07 2.83
C LEU A 70 -12.25 -15.42 2.43
N VAL A 71 -11.61 -16.52 2.83
CA VAL A 71 -12.10 -17.88 2.52
C VAL A 71 -13.37 -18.21 3.30
N THR A 72 -13.45 -17.80 4.58
CA THR A 72 -14.60 -18.11 5.45
C THR A 72 -15.86 -17.36 5.02
N TYR A 73 -15.71 -16.08 4.65
CA TYR A 73 -16.83 -15.20 4.29
C TYR A 73 -16.90 -14.91 2.78
N LYS A 74 -16.51 -15.90 1.97
CA LYS A 74 -16.39 -15.76 0.51
C LYS A 74 -17.68 -15.25 -0.13
N SER A 75 -18.83 -15.83 0.22
CA SER A 75 -20.14 -15.41 -0.28
C SER A 75 -20.50 -13.97 0.11
N GLN A 76 -20.06 -13.48 1.27
CA GLN A 76 -20.39 -12.11 1.69
C GLN A 76 -19.45 -11.07 1.07
N LEU A 77 -18.26 -11.46 0.61
CA LEU A 77 -17.20 -10.54 0.19
C LEU A 77 -16.94 -10.54 -1.33
N GLU A 78 -17.11 -11.68 -2.01
CA GLU A 78 -16.92 -11.79 -3.47
C GLU A 78 -18.19 -11.48 -4.27
N ASP A 79 -19.38 -11.60 -3.67
CA ASP A 79 -20.64 -11.28 -4.35
C ASP A 79 -20.77 -9.78 -4.72
N ASP A 80 -19.95 -8.93 -4.10
CA ASP A 80 -19.95 -7.47 -4.31
C ASP A 80 -18.64 -7.00 -4.99
N PRO A 81 -18.68 -6.61 -6.28
CA PRO A 81 -17.49 -6.20 -7.03
C PRO A 81 -16.77 -4.98 -6.45
N ILE A 82 -17.50 -4.08 -5.78
CA ILE A 82 -16.91 -2.89 -5.18
C ILE A 82 -16.04 -3.33 -4.01
N ILE A 83 -16.56 -4.21 -3.18
CA ILE A 83 -15.88 -4.70 -1.97
C ILE A 83 -14.66 -5.52 -2.37
N GLU A 84 -14.79 -6.42 -3.34
CA GLU A 84 -13.69 -7.23 -3.85
C GLU A 84 -12.48 -6.36 -4.29
N SER A 85 -12.75 -5.32 -5.09
CA SER A 85 -11.70 -4.41 -5.58
C SER A 85 -10.96 -3.68 -4.43
N HIS A 86 -11.71 -3.21 -3.43
CA HIS A 86 -11.12 -2.53 -2.27
C HIS A 86 -10.38 -3.50 -1.35
N LEU A 87 -10.86 -4.74 -1.19
CA LEU A 87 -10.17 -5.77 -0.41
C LEU A 87 -8.86 -6.18 -1.06
N LYS A 88 -8.79 -6.24 -2.39
CA LYS A 88 -7.53 -6.48 -3.10
C LYS A 88 -6.52 -5.36 -2.86
N THR A 89 -6.99 -4.11 -2.92
CA THR A 89 -6.17 -2.93 -2.59
C THR A 89 -5.69 -2.96 -1.13
N LEU A 90 -6.55 -3.36 -0.20
CA LEU A 90 -6.20 -3.51 1.21
C LEU A 90 -5.16 -4.60 1.43
N TYR A 91 -5.32 -5.74 0.76
CA TYR A 91 -4.35 -6.84 0.78
C TYR A 91 -2.97 -6.36 0.32
N ASP A 92 -2.92 -5.64 -0.80
CA ASP A 92 -1.67 -5.11 -1.35
C ASP A 92 -0.99 -4.11 -0.39
N LYS A 93 -1.77 -3.26 0.27
CA LYS A 93 -1.26 -2.34 1.31
C LYS A 93 -0.75 -3.08 2.54
N LEU A 94 -1.47 -4.10 3.01
CA LEU A 94 -1.08 -4.90 4.18
C LEU A 94 0.21 -5.67 3.90
N LEU A 95 0.34 -6.22 2.69
CA LEU A 95 1.55 -6.89 2.23
C LEU A 95 2.72 -5.94 2.15
N GLU A 96 2.54 -4.74 1.58
CA GLU A 96 3.56 -3.69 1.52
C GLU A 96 4.05 -3.30 2.92
N GLN A 97 3.14 -3.04 3.86
CA GLN A 97 3.50 -2.68 5.24
C GLN A 97 4.28 -3.79 5.95
N ASN A 98 3.86 -5.05 5.77
CA ASN A 98 4.54 -6.19 6.36
C ASN A 98 5.93 -6.41 5.74
N LEU A 99 6.07 -6.23 4.42
CA LEU A 99 7.37 -6.27 3.74
C LEU A 99 8.30 -5.19 4.27
N CYS A 100 7.86 -3.92 4.34
CA CYS A 100 8.67 -2.82 4.88
C CYS A 100 9.20 -3.13 6.28
N ARG A 101 8.35 -3.65 7.17
CA ARG A 101 8.76 -4.00 8.54
C ARG A 101 9.80 -5.12 8.60
N ILE A 102 9.73 -6.09 7.68
CA ILE A 102 10.67 -7.21 7.65
C ILE A 102 12.02 -6.76 7.07
N ILE A 103 12.03 -5.88 6.08
CA ILE A 103 13.27 -5.44 5.39
C ILE A 103 14.00 -4.32 6.12
N GLU A 104 13.29 -3.45 6.84
CA GLU A 104 13.86 -2.26 7.52
C GLU A 104 15.10 -2.54 8.39
N PRO A 105 15.18 -3.61 9.20
CA PRO A 105 16.36 -3.85 10.04
C PRO A 105 17.55 -4.47 9.30
N PHE A 106 17.44 -4.82 8.00
CA PHE A 106 18.49 -5.55 7.27
C PHE A 106 19.00 -4.76 6.07
N SER A 107 20.33 -4.68 5.92
CA SER A 107 20.96 -4.13 4.71
C SER A 107 21.00 -5.15 3.56
N LYS A 108 21.03 -6.45 3.88
CA LYS A 108 21.01 -7.54 2.90
C LYS A 108 20.24 -8.73 3.43
N VAL A 109 19.26 -9.20 2.67
CA VAL A 109 18.36 -10.28 3.09
C VAL A 109 18.05 -11.22 1.93
N GLN A 110 17.95 -12.52 2.20
CA GLN A 110 17.56 -13.50 1.18
C GLN A 110 16.06 -13.41 0.92
N VAL A 111 15.66 -13.37 -0.36
CA VAL A 111 14.25 -13.23 -0.73
C VAL A 111 13.44 -14.47 -0.35
N ARG A 112 14.06 -15.66 -0.40
CA ARG A 112 13.46 -16.91 0.09
C ARG A 112 13.07 -16.84 1.55
N HIS A 113 13.93 -16.27 2.39
CA HIS A 113 13.65 -16.12 3.82
C HIS A 113 12.44 -15.19 4.06
N ILE A 114 12.34 -14.10 3.30
CA ILE A 114 11.18 -13.20 3.36
C ILE A 114 9.90 -13.93 2.92
N ALA A 115 9.98 -14.72 1.85
CA ALA A 115 8.85 -15.50 1.34
C ALA A 115 8.33 -16.52 2.36
N ASP A 116 9.23 -17.22 3.05
CA ASP A 116 8.89 -18.19 4.10
C ASP A 116 8.25 -17.50 5.32
N LEU A 117 8.76 -16.33 5.72
CA LEU A 117 8.21 -15.52 6.81
C LEU A 117 6.77 -15.06 6.53
N ILE A 118 6.49 -14.63 5.30
CA ILE A 118 5.17 -14.11 4.90
C ILE A 118 4.24 -15.25 4.42
N LYS A 119 4.78 -16.46 4.21
CA LYS A 119 4.09 -17.63 3.67
C LYS A 119 3.47 -17.37 2.29
N GLN A 120 4.24 -16.72 1.42
CA GLN A 120 3.83 -16.39 0.05
C GLN A 120 4.81 -16.99 -0.96
N PRO A 121 4.38 -17.27 -2.20
CA PRO A 121 5.28 -17.77 -3.24
C PRO A 121 6.40 -16.76 -3.53
N LEU A 122 7.63 -17.28 -3.71
CA LEU A 122 8.82 -16.47 -4.02
C LEU A 122 8.58 -15.47 -5.16
N ALA A 123 8.01 -15.95 -6.28
CA ALA A 123 7.74 -15.11 -7.45
C ALA A 123 6.78 -13.95 -7.16
N SER A 124 5.81 -14.13 -6.26
CA SER A 124 4.89 -13.07 -5.88
C SER A 124 5.58 -12.02 -5.01
N VAL A 125 6.46 -12.46 -4.10
CA VAL A 125 7.25 -11.58 -3.22
C VAL A 125 8.27 -10.78 -4.04
N GLU A 126 8.98 -11.43 -4.96
CA GLU A 126 9.92 -10.76 -5.88
C GLU A 126 9.22 -9.68 -6.71
N LYS A 127 8.09 -10.01 -7.34
CA LYS A 127 7.31 -9.05 -8.13
C LYS A 127 6.86 -7.86 -7.28
N LYS A 128 6.39 -8.10 -6.05
CA LYS A 128 5.95 -7.03 -5.15
C LYS A 128 7.11 -6.17 -4.67
N LEU A 129 8.26 -6.76 -4.34
CA LEU A 129 9.48 -6.03 -4.00
C LEU A 129 9.96 -5.16 -5.16
N SER A 130 9.96 -5.69 -6.40
CA SER A 130 10.29 -4.91 -7.59
C SER A 130 9.34 -3.72 -7.77
N GLN A 131 8.03 -3.92 -7.56
CA GLN A 131 7.06 -2.83 -7.60
C GLN A 131 7.33 -1.77 -6.53
N MET A 132 7.63 -2.18 -5.29
CA MET A 132 7.91 -1.25 -4.19
C MET A 132 9.19 -0.41 -4.43
N ILE A 133 10.20 -0.99 -5.08
CA ILE A 133 11.41 -0.27 -5.50
C ILE A 133 11.06 0.76 -6.59
N LEU A 134 10.24 0.39 -7.59
CA LEU A 134 9.79 1.30 -8.64
C LEU A 134 8.94 2.45 -8.07
N ASP A 135 8.09 2.16 -7.10
CA ASP A 135 7.24 3.12 -6.39
C ASP A 135 8.02 3.98 -5.37
N LYS A 136 9.35 3.80 -5.27
CA LYS A 136 10.26 4.49 -4.34
C LYS A 136 9.83 4.40 -2.87
N LYS A 137 9.25 3.27 -2.47
CA LYS A 137 8.85 3.02 -1.08
C LYS A 137 10.04 2.79 -0.16
N PHE A 138 11.08 2.18 -0.71
CA PHE A 138 12.39 2.02 -0.08
C PHE A 138 13.47 2.02 -1.15
N HIS A 139 14.70 2.31 -0.76
CA HIS A 139 15.85 2.29 -1.66
C HIS A 139 16.50 0.91 -1.62
N GLY A 140 16.45 0.17 -2.71
CA GLY A 140 17.03 -1.17 -2.76
C GLY A 140 17.20 -1.70 -4.17
N ILE A 141 18.05 -2.71 -4.30
CA ILE A 141 18.29 -3.46 -5.54
C ILE A 141 17.99 -4.93 -5.27
N LEU A 142 17.25 -5.54 -6.20
CA LEU A 142 16.96 -6.97 -6.20
C LEU A 142 17.98 -7.69 -7.08
N ASP A 143 18.83 -8.51 -6.48
CA ASP A 143 19.75 -9.39 -7.21
C ASP A 143 19.08 -10.77 -7.38
N GLN A 144 18.56 -11.02 -8.58
CA GLN A 144 17.89 -12.28 -8.93
C GLN A 144 18.87 -13.44 -9.08
N GLY A 145 20.15 -13.19 -9.39
CA GLY A 145 21.16 -14.24 -9.54
C GLY A 145 21.56 -14.83 -8.19
N ALA A 146 21.80 -13.97 -7.19
CA ALA A 146 22.09 -14.39 -5.82
C ALA A 146 20.82 -14.61 -4.97
N GLY A 147 19.64 -14.17 -5.42
CA GLY A 147 18.37 -14.30 -4.71
C GLY A 147 18.31 -13.44 -3.44
N VAL A 148 18.92 -12.26 -3.47
CA VAL A 148 19.04 -11.35 -2.32
C VAL A 148 18.49 -9.97 -2.64
N LEU A 149 17.85 -9.37 -1.64
CA LEU A 149 17.48 -7.96 -1.63
C LEU A 149 18.57 -7.19 -0.88
N ILE A 150 19.11 -6.16 -1.51
CA ILE A 150 20.07 -5.23 -0.92
C ILE A 150 19.32 -3.92 -0.68
N VAL A 151 19.23 -3.49 0.57
CA VAL A 151 18.56 -2.25 0.98
C VAL A 151 19.65 -1.22 1.29
N PHE A 152 19.46 -0.01 0.77
CA PHE A 152 20.35 1.11 0.99
C PHE A 152 19.68 2.13 1.91
N GLU A 153 20.47 2.77 2.75
CA GLU A 153 20.03 3.99 3.42
C GLU A 153 19.91 5.10 2.38
N GLU A 154 18.95 6.01 2.60
CA GLU A 154 18.78 7.17 1.74
C GLU A 154 20.00 8.08 1.91
N THR A 155 20.90 8.07 0.93
CA THR A 155 22.03 9.00 0.90
C THR A 155 21.48 10.38 0.60
N VAL A 156 21.74 11.34 1.51
CA VAL A 156 21.42 12.75 1.26
C VAL A 156 22.14 13.17 -0.02
N SER A 157 21.39 13.39 -1.10
CA SER A 157 21.97 13.80 -2.37
C SER A 157 22.64 15.16 -2.18
N ASP A 158 23.96 15.20 -2.30
CA ASP A 158 24.69 16.46 -2.23
C ASP A 158 24.28 17.35 -3.41
N LYS A 159 23.70 18.52 -3.09
CA LYS A 159 23.26 19.52 -4.08
C LYS A 159 24.43 20.13 -4.85
N THR A 160 25.67 19.90 -4.41
CA THR A 160 26.88 20.40 -5.07
C THR A 160 27.01 19.90 -6.50
N TYR A 161 26.75 18.62 -6.76
CA TYR A 161 26.84 18.04 -8.11
C TYR A 161 25.82 18.60 -9.10
N PRO A 162 24.51 18.65 -8.81
CA PRO A 162 23.53 19.25 -9.72
C PRO A 162 23.79 20.76 -9.93
N ASN A 163 24.19 21.49 -8.89
CA ASN A 163 24.54 22.91 -9.02
C ASN A 163 25.79 23.13 -9.90
N ALA A 164 26.80 22.27 -9.79
CA ALA A 164 27.99 22.33 -10.65
C ALA A 164 27.62 22.03 -12.12
N LEU A 165 26.77 21.02 -12.37
CA LEU A 165 26.26 20.72 -13.71
C LEU A 165 25.46 21.87 -14.30
N GLU A 166 24.61 22.51 -13.50
CA GLU A 166 23.84 23.68 -13.94
C GLU A 166 24.78 24.85 -14.27
N THR A 167 25.81 25.07 -13.47
CA THR A 167 26.83 26.10 -13.72
C THR A 167 27.57 25.85 -15.04
N ILE A 168 27.99 24.61 -15.31
CA ILE A 168 28.63 24.22 -16.58
C ILE A 168 27.70 24.47 -17.76
N HIS A 169 26.42 24.09 -17.63
CA HIS A 169 25.43 24.32 -18.68
C HIS A 169 25.19 25.82 -18.94
N ASN A 170 25.13 26.63 -17.88
CA ASN A 170 24.98 28.08 -17.99
C ASN A 170 26.22 28.73 -18.62
N MET A 171 27.43 28.24 -18.32
CA MET A 171 28.65 28.69 -19.00
C MET A 171 28.60 28.42 -20.52
N GLY A 172 28.09 27.26 -20.93
CA GLY A 172 27.86 26.95 -22.36
C GLY A 172 26.95 27.97 -23.04
N LYS A 173 25.81 28.30 -22.42
CA LYS A 173 24.88 29.32 -22.93
C LYS A 173 25.53 30.70 -23.06
N VAL A 174 26.40 31.07 -22.12
CA VAL A 174 27.13 32.35 -22.17
C VAL A 174 28.11 32.36 -23.34
N VAL A 175 28.83 31.27 -23.58
CA VAL A 175 29.73 31.14 -24.74
C VAL A 175 28.96 31.28 -26.06
N ASP A 176 27.82 30.60 -26.20
CA ASP A 176 26.98 30.71 -27.40
C ASP A 176 26.46 32.14 -27.60
N ALA A 177 26.02 32.80 -26.52
CA ALA A 177 25.55 34.18 -26.57
C ALA A 177 26.67 35.16 -26.98
N LEU A 178 27.91 34.92 -26.55
CA LEU A 178 29.08 35.71 -26.96
C LEU A 178 29.36 35.53 -28.45
N TYR A 179 29.37 34.29 -28.97
CA TYR A 179 29.52 34.03 -30.40
C TYR A 179 28.46 34.75 -31.24
N HIS A 180 27.19 34.72 -30.81
CA HIS A 180 26.11 35.43 -31.47
C HIS A 180 26.31 36.95 -31.48
N LYS A 181 26.75 37.55 -30.37
CA LYS A 181 27.02 38.99 -30.30
C LYS A 181 28.20 39.40 -31.19
N THR A 182 29.28 38.64 -31.20
CA THR A 182 30.44 38.93 -32.06
C THR A 182 30.07 38.85 -33.54
N LYS A 183 29.23 37.88 -33.93
CA LYS A 183 28.73 37.75 -35.30
C LYS A 183 27.79 38.89 -35.74
N GLN A 184 27.19 39.63 -34.81
CA GLN A 184 26.37 40.81 -35.13
C GLN A 184 27.19 42.10 -35.23
N LEU A 185 28.42 42.11 -34.71
CA LEU A 185 29.34 43.26 -34.71
C LEU A 185 30.30 43.27 -35.91
N THR A 186 30.31 42.20 -36.71
CA THR A 186 31.12 42.04 -37.93
C THR A 186 30.20 42.00 -39.14
#